data_AF-A0A0F9BDR7-F1
#
_entry.id   AF-A0A0F9BDR7-F1
#
_cell.length_a   1.000
_cell.length_b   1.000
_cell.length_c   1.000
_cell.angle_alpha   90.00
_cell.angle_beta   90.00
_cell.angle_gamma   90.00
#
_symmetry.space_group_name_H-M   'P 1'
#
loop_
_entity.id
_entity.type
_entity.pdbx_description
1 polymer ?
#
loop_
_entity_poly.entity_id
_entity_poly.type
_entity_poly.pdbx_seq_one_letter_code
_entity_poly.pdbx_strand_id
1 'polypeptide(L)' 'MTIQDNIDLQRLITPQVLVAIQDDGPISVQELCDRFDDAPEYIIKRAFWTLVGRGQARLNNDFDAAVVE' A
#
# COMPACT_ATOMS: atom_id res chain seq x y z
N MET A 1 1.68 5.42 20.75
CA MET A 1 0.75 5.29 19.61
C MET A 1 -0.50 4.59 20.11
N THR A 2 -1.65 5.25 20.02
CA THR A 2 -2.95 4.74 20.46
C THR A 2 -3.63 3.94 19.35
N ILE A 3 -4.67 3.18 19.69
CA ILE A 3 -5.48 2.44 18.70
C ILE A 3 -6.08 3.39 17.65
N GLN A 4 -6.49 4.59 18.08
CA GLN A 4 -7.06 5.61 17.20
C GLN A 4 -6.01 6.13 16.20
N ASP A 5 -4.77 6.39 16.67
CA ASP A 5 -3.67 6.82 15.79
C ASP A 5 -3.42 5.82 14.65
N ASN A 6 -3.52 4.51 14.94
CA ASN A 6 -3.35 3.47 13.91
C ASN A 6 -4.50 3.44 12.89
N ILE A 7 -5.73 3.68 13.32
CA ILE A 7 -6.90 3.76 12.42
C ILE A 7 -6.76 4.97 11.51
N ASP A 8 -6.36 6.11 12.06
CA ASP A 8 -6.19 7.35 11.30
C ASP A 8 -5.03 7.25 10.31
N LEU A 9 -3.88 6.70 10.75
CA LEU A 9 -2.77 6.38 9.86
C LEU A 9 -3.20 5.42 8.74
N GLN A 10 -3.97 4.37 9.03
CA GLN A 10 -4.42 3.43 8.00
C GLN A 10 -5.37 4.08 6.97
N ARG A 11 -6.26 4.97 7.43
CA ARG A 11 -7.16 5.76 6.55
C ARG A 11 -6.37 6.71 5.65
N LEU A 12 -5.26 7.25 6.16
CA LEU A 12 -4.39 8.16 5.43
C LEU A 12 -3.49 7.43 4.41
N ILE A 13 -2.93 6.28 4.76
CA ILE A 13 -1.95 5.55 3.93
C ILE A 13 -2.62 4.79 2.79
N THR A 14 -3.79 4.19 3.01
CA THR A 14 -4.44 3.34 1.98
C THR A 14 -4.68 4.07 0.63
N PRO A 15 -5.23 5.31 0.61
CA PRO A 15 -5.38 6.06 -0.64
C PRO A 15 -4.04 6.44 -1.28
N GLN A 16 -3.01 6.75 -0.47
CA GLN A 16 -1.70 7.15 -0.99
C GLN A 16 -0.96 5.96 -1.64
N VAL A 17 -1.07 4.77 -1.05
CA VAL A 17 -0.55 3.54 -1.65
C VAL A 17 -1.24 3.28 -3.00
N LEU A 18 -2.56 3.50 -3.10
CA LEU A 18 -3.27 3.36 -4.38
C LEU A 18 -2.73 4.33 -5.43
N VAL A 19 -2.54 5.60 -5.07
CA VAL A 19 -1.97 6.61 -5.98
C VAL A 19 -0.55 6.23 -6.42
N ALA A 20 0.29 5.75 -5.50
CA ALA A 20 1.63 5.29 -5.84
C ALA A 20 1.62 4.13 -6.85
N ILE A 21 0.71 3.16 -6.70
CA ILE A 21 0.54 2.06 -7.66
C ILE A 21 0.00 2.57 -9.01
N GLN A 22 -0.81 3.63 -9.02
CA GLN A 22 -1.35 4.23 -10.25
C GLN A 22 -0.30 5.02 -11.03
N ASP A 23 0.54 5.80 -10.34
CA ASP A 23 1.50 6.71 -10.97
C ASP A 23 2.75 5.99 -11.47
N ASP A 24 3.28 5.03 -10.70
CA ASP A 24 4.57 4.40 -11.00
C ASP A 24 4.44 3.09 -11.79
N GLY A 25 3.22 2.55 -11.94
CA GLY A 25 2.98 1.24 -12.54
C GLY A 25 3.26 0.09 -11.56
N PRO A 26 3.97 -0.98 -11.97
CA PRO A 26 4.29 -2.08 -11.06
C PRO A 26 5.20 -1.59 -9.93
N ILE A 27 4.66 -1.52 -8.71
CA ILE A 27 5.43 -1.13 -7.52
C ILE A 27 5.38 -2.23 -6.47
N SER A 28 6.54 -2.58 -5.93
CA SER A 28 6.67 -3.59 -4.90
C SER A 28 6.25 -3.08 -3.52
N VAL A 29 5.89 -4.02 -2.64
CA VAL A 29 5.62 -3.69 -1.23
C VAL A 29 6.83 -3.04 -0.58
N GLN A 30 8.04 -3.45 -0.96
CA GLN A 30 9.28 -2.89 -0.41
C GLN A 30 9.48 -1.44 -0.85
N GLU A 31 9.27 -1.14 -2.14
CA GLU A 31 9.35 0.24 -2.65
C GLU A 31 8.30 1.16 -2.00
N LEU A 32 7.09 0.63 -1.74
CA LEU A 32 6.10 1.35 -0.95
C LEU A 32 6.58 1.59 0.49
N CYS A 33 7.24 0.62 1.12
CA CYS A 33 7.81 0.79 2.46
C CYS A 33 8.93 1.83 2.49
N ASP A 34 9.77 1.87 1.46
CA ASP A 34 10.84 2.85 1.34
C ASP A 34 10.30 4.26 1.04
N ARG A 35 9.19 4.37 0.29
CA ARG A 35 8.53 5.65 -0.04
C ARG A 35 7.72 6.23 1.12
N PHE A 36 7.16 5.38 1.95
CA PHE A 36 6.39 5.75 3.14
C PHE A 36 7.19 5.37 4.41
N ASP A 37 8.47 5.73 4.48
CA ASP A 37 9.37 5.41 5.60
C ASP A 37 8.90 5.96 6.96
N ASP A 38 8.14 7.06 6.92
CA ASP A 38 7.46 7.66 8.07
C ASP A 38 6.30 6.81 8.63
N ALA A 39 5.79 5.85 7.86
CA ALA A 39 4.67 4.99 8.25
C ALA A 39 5.17 3.61 8.71
N PRO A 40 4.54 3.00 9.73
CA PRO A 40 4.88 1.65 10.13
C PRO A 40 4.67 0.66 8.98
N GLU A 41 5.67 -0.18 8.71
CA GLU A 41 5.68 -1.18 7.62
C GLU A 41 4.41 -2.03 7.58
N TYR A 42 3.90 -2.44 8.75
CA TYR A 42 2.69 -3.25 8.83
C TYR A 42 1.43 -2.52 8.34
N ILE A 43 1.37 -1.18 8.46
CA ILE A 43 0.27 -0.36 7.94
C ILE A 43 0.34 -0.31 6.41
N ILE A 44 1.53 -0.15 5.86
CA ILE A 44 1.78 -0.12 4.41
C ILE A 44 1.43 -1.47 3.79
N LYS A 45 1.94 -2.57 4.37
CA LYS A 45 1.57 -3.93 3.99
C LYS A 45 0.07 -4.15 4.05
N ARG A 46 -0.60 -3.72 5.13
CA ARG A 46 -2.05 -3.86 5.27
C ARG A 46 -2.80 -3.05 4.22
N ALA A 47 -2.38 -1.82 3.92
CA ALA A 47 -2.95 -1.00 2.87
C ALA A 47 -2.84 -1.68 1.50
N PHE A 48 -1.65 -2.14 1.14
CA PHE A 48 -1.39 -2.89 -0.08
C PHE A 48 -2.32 -4.11 -0.22
N TRP A 49 -2.34 -5.00 0.78
CA TRP A 49 -3.19 -6.19 0.75
C TRP A 49 -4.68 -5.87 0.76
N THR A 50 -5.07 -4.75 1.37
CA THR A 50 -6.46 -4.27 1.33
C THR A 50 -6.86 -3.86 -0.09
N LEU A 51 -5.99 -3.16 -0.81
CA LEU A 51 -6.25 -2.75 -2.20
C LEU A 51 -6.33 -3.96 -3.13
N VAL A 52 -5.41 -4.92 -2.97
CA VAL A 52 -5.42 -6.19 -3.70
C VAL A 52 -6.68 -6.98 -3.40
N GLY A 53 -7.02 -7.16 -2.12
CA GLY A 53 -8.23 -7.89 -1.70
C GLY A 53 -9.54 -7.22 -2.13
N ARG A 54 -9.53 -5.91 -2.37
CA ARG A 54 -10.67 -5.17 -2.93
C ARG A 54 -10.72 -5.17 -4.46
N GLY A 55 -9.72 -5.75 -5.12
CA GLY A 55 -9.59 -5.74 -6.59
C GLY A 55 -9.25 -4.36 -7.17
N GLN A 56 -8.75 -3.43 -6.35
CA GLN A 56 -8.30 -2.10 -6.80
C GLN A 56 -6.86 -2.13 -7.33
N ALA A 57 -6.11 -3.17 -7.00
CA ALA A 57 -4.81 -3.47 -7.55
C ALA A 57 -4.72 -4.98 -7.80
N ARG A 58 -3.92 -5.41 -8.78
CA ARG A 58 -3.58 -6.80 -9.03
C ARG A 58 -2.09 -7.01 -8.83
N LEU A 59 -1.72 -8.21 -8.39
CA LEU A 59 -0.30 -8.59 -8.35
C LEU A 59 0.18 -8.84 -9.78
N ASN A 60 1.43 -8.45 -10.06
CA ASN A 60 2.13 -8.84 -11.27
C ASN A 60 2.40 -10.36 -11.27
N ASN A 61 2.92 -10.88 -12.39
CA ASN A 61 3.21 -12.31 -12.55
C ASN A 61 4.26 -12.85 -11.56
N ASP A 62 5.09 -11.96 -11.01
CA ASP A 62 6.15 -12.28 -10.06
C ASP A 62 5.69 -12.20 -8.59
N PHE A 63 4.43 -11.81 -8.34
CA PHE A 63 3.80 -11.66 -7.02
C PHE A 63 4.51 -10.71 -6.05
N ASP A 64 5.46 -9.92 -6.54
CA ASP A 64 6.29 -9.00 -5.76
C ASP A 64 5.84 -7.54 -5.91
N ALA A 65 5.12 -7.21 -7.00
CA ALA A 65 4.61 -5.87 -7.29
C ALA A 65 3.10 -5.83 -7.55
N ALA A 66 2.47 -4.71 -7.19
CA ALA A 66 1.09 -4.42 -7.56
C ALA A 66 1.03 -3.47 -8.76
N VAL A 67 0.00 -3.65 -9.58
CA VAL A 67 -0.39 -2.77 -10.69
C VAL A 67 -1.87 -2.43 -10.57
N VAL A 68 -2.27 -1.21 -10.92
CA VAL A 68 -3.67 -0.86 -11.12
C VAL A 68 -4.03 -1.13 -12.59
N GLU A 69 -5.17 -1.79 -12.83
CA GLU A 69 -5.74 -1.93 -14.19
C GLU A 69 -6.34 -0.63 -14.71
#